data_AF-A0A806TRF7-F1
#
_entry.id   AF-A0A806TRF7-F1
#
_cell.length_a   1.000
_cell.length_b   1.000
_cell.length_c   1.000
_cell.angle_alpha   90.00
_cell.angle_beta   90.00
_cell.angle_gamma   90.00
#
_symmetry.space_group_name_H-M   'P 1'
#
loop_
_entity.id
_entity.type
_entity.pdbx_description
1 polymer ?
#
loop_
_entity_poly.entity_id
_entity_poly.type
_entity_poly.pdbx_seq_one_letter_code
_entity_poly.pdbx_strand_id
1 'polypeptide(L)'
;MKTTYMNLDKILDLKKWRNLQDSLALVTKLAIVTVNYKGVPISQHSGVRPFCETMRKNPDTAKLCEKCDARGGLEAVRTNAPYIYLCHWNIVDIAIPIIIDDKYVGAIMAGEVKIEDGDKHPQLEQMLTVPSKGFEQKLNNNEEIQRLYDSIPTLSYTEINEAAQMLYRLCNYIVEEAMNKNLILEVYEKMAPVKEDVSTEDISYGYSLDNIQNIKKELANTVTNAYVKTSINDHLVCKNKVLQPAFDYIYKHKREKISQQKMADLCHISTGYFSRIFTKETGMNFSVFISLKKIEWSKQLLEETDLSIAQISDELGFNDPGYYIKTFKKYENITPNVYRKYYQEKM
;
A
#
# COMPACT_ATOMS: atom_id res chain seq x y z
N MET A 1 13.42 6.83 -19.66
CA MET A 1 12.65 5.73 -19.08
C MET A 1 11.21 6.20 -18.94
N LYS A 2 10.26 5.58 -19.67
CA LYS A 2 8.84 5.98 -19.65
C LYS A 2 8.23 5.69 -18.28
N THR A 3 7.40 6.62 -17.82
CA THR A 3 6.69 6.66 -16.55
C THR A 3 5.60 5.59 -16.49
N THR A 4 5.91 4.38 -16.01
CA THR A 4 4.98 3.23 -16.06
C THR A 4 4.13 3.02 -14.79
N TYR A 5 4.17 3.97 -13.84
CA TYR A 5 3.57 3.85 -12.49
C TYR A 5 2.15 4.45 -12.35
N MET A 6 1.48 4.83 -13.45
CA MET A 6 0.23 5.62 -13.38
C MET A 6 -1.06 4.89 -13.78
N ASN A 7 -1.02 3.59 -14.11
CA ASN A 7 -2.22 2.90 -14.59
C ASN A 7 -2.89 2.09 -13.48
N LEU A 8 -4.12 2.47 -13.13
CA LEU A 8 -4.99 1.76 -12.20
C LEU A 8 -5.13 0.28 -12.57
N ASP A 9 -5.11 -0.03 -13.86
CA ASP A 9 -5.19 -1.38 -14.44
C ASP A 9 -4.07 -2.33 -14.00
N LYS A 10 -2.95 -1.80 -13.48
CA LYS A 10 -1.84 -2.62 -12.95
C LYS A 10 -1.99 -2.96 -11.47
N ILE A 11 -2.91 -2.29 -10.77
CA ILE A 11 -3.10 -2.43 -9.32
C ILE A 11 -4.40 -3.16 -9.03
N LEU A 12 -5.46 -2.83 -9.78
CA LEU A 12 -6.76 -3.44 -9.67
C LEU A 12 -7.04 -4.32 -10.89
N ASP A 13 -7.22 -5.62 -10.65
CA ASP A 13 -7.87 -6.49 -11.63
C ASP A 13 -9.32 -6.02 -11.80
N LEU A 14 -9.58 -5.24 -12.85
CA LEU A 14 -10.88 -4.64 -13.10
C LEU A 14 -12.01 -5.68 -13.22
N LYS A 15 -11.71 -6.93 -13.60
CA LYS A 15 -12.73 -7.99 -13.64
C LYS A 15 -13.10 -8.46 -12.24
N LYS A 16 -12.12 -8.68 -11.36
CA LYS A 16 -12.38 -9.03 -9.96
C LYS A 16 -13.04 -7.89 -9.20
N TRP A 17 -12.57 -6.66 -9.45
CA TRP A 17 -13.15 -5.45 -8.87
C TRP A 17 -14.62 -5.32 -9.24
N ARG A 18 -15.00 -5.59 -10.49
CA ARG A 18 -16.39 -5.50 -10.94
C ARG A 18 -17.37 -6.32 -10.10
N ASN A 19 -17.06 -7.58 -9.79
CA ASN A 19 -17.96 -8.42 -8.99
C ASN A 19 -18.17 -7.86 -7.58
N LEU A 20 -17.11 -7.31 -6.97
CA LEU A 20 -17.17 -6.65 -5.68
C LEU A 20 -17.96 -5.33 -5.78
N GLN A 21 -17.71 -4.52 -6.81
CA GLN A 21 -18.41 -3.28 -7.09
C GLN A 21 -19.93 -3.51 -7.26
N ASP A 22 -20.33 -4.54 -8.02
CA ASP A 22 -21.73 -4.93 -8.22
C ASP A 22 -22.39 -5.34 -6.90
N SER A 23 -21.68 -6.12 -6.07
CA SER A 23 -22.19 -6.56 -4.77
C SER A 23 -22.32 -5.40 -3.78
N LEU A 24 -21.35 -4.49 -3.75
CA LEU A 24 -21.38 -3.29 -2.91
C LEU A 24 -22.51 -2.35 -3.32
N ALA A 25 -22.70 -2.12 -4.62
CA ALA A 25 -23.78 -1.29 -5.13
C ALA A 25 -25.15 -1.84 -4.75
N LEU A 26 -25.31 -3.18 -4.80
CA LEU A 26 -26.54 -3.85 -4.39
C LEU A 26 -26.84 -3.66 -2.89
N VAL A 27 -25.85 -3.92 -2.02
CA VAL A 27 -26.06 -3.91 -0.56
C VAL A 27 -26.19 -2.49 0.00
N THR A 28 -25.38 -1.56 -0.50
CA THR A 28 -25.39 -0.16 -0.04
C THR A 28 -26.53 0.66 -0.64
N LYS A 29 -27.17 0.14 -1.71
CA LYS A 29 -28.14 0.86 -2.56
C LYS A 29 -27.55 2.05 -3.33
N LEU A 30 -26.25 2.32 -3.18
CA LEU A 30 -25.54 3.34 -3.93
C LEU A 30 -25.18 2.83 -5.33
N ALA A 31 -25.29 3.69 -6.35
CA ALA A 31 -24.63 3.42 -7.61
C ALA A 31 -23.12 3.62 -7.43
N ILE A 32 -22.28 2.76 -8.03
CA ILE A 32 -20.83 2.81 -7.86
C ILE A 32 -20.13 2.78 -9.22
N VAL A 33 -19.21 3.71 -9.44
CA VAL A 33 -18.35 3.76 -10.62
C VAL A 33 -16.95 4.21 -10.24
N THR A 34 -15.93 3.62 -10.87
CA THR A 34 -14.55 4.06 -10.72
C THR A 34 -14.20 5.03 -11.84
N VAL A 35 -13.61 6.15 -11.49
CA VAL A 35 -13.21 7.22 -12.42
C VAL A 35 -11.71 7.46 -12.33
N ASN A 36 -11.10 7.95 -13.42
CA ASN A 36 -9.73 8.45 -13.37
C ASN A 36 -9.66 9.84 -12.72
N TYR A 37 -8.46 10.40 -12.56
CA TYR A 37 -8.24 11.73 -11.95
C TYR A 37 -8.95 12.90 -12.66
N LYS A 38 -9.51 12.69 -13.86
CA LYS A 38 -10.32 13.69 -14.59
C LYS A 38 -11.83 13.46 -14.43
N GLY A 39 -12.25 12.52 -13.58
CA GLY A 39 -13.65 12.16 -13.39
C GLY A 39 -14.26 11.36 -14.55
N VAL A 40 -13.44 10.87 -15.48
CA VAL A 40 -13.92 10.04 -16.60
C VAL A 40 -14.05 8.60 -16.11
N PRO A 41 -15.22 7.94 -16.30
CA PRO A 41 -15.43 6.55 -15.94
C PRO A 41 -14.43 5.60 -16.61
N ILE A 42 -13.88 4.68 -15.80
CA ILE A 42 -12.97 3.61 -16.25
C ILE A 42 -13.47 2.22 -15.86
N SER A 43 -14.45 2.13 -14.96
CA SER A 43 -15.22 0.90 -14.73
C SER A 43 -16.65 1.05 -15.27
N GLN A 44 -17.34 -0.09 -15.41
CA GLN A 44 -18.78 -0.08 -15.65
C GLN A 44 -19.49 0.54 -14.44
N HIS A 45 -20.59 1.26 -14.67
CA HIS A 45 -21.38 1.85 -13.59
C HIS A 45 -22.34 0.81 -13.00
N SER A 46 -22.03 0.32 -11.80
CA SER A 46 -22.85 -0.67 -11.08
C SER A 46 -24.02 0.02 -10.39
N GLY A 47 -25.24 -0.51 -10.53
CA GLY A 47 -26.42 0.01 -9.85
C GLY A 47 -26.87 1.41 -10.28
N VAL A 48 -26.37 1.92 -11.43
CA VAL A 48 -26.71 3.24 -11.96
C VAL A 48 -28.23 3.45 -12.06
N ARG A 49 -28.68 4.63 -11.66
CA ARG A 49 -30.09 5.02 -11.71
C ARG A 49 -30.45 5.54 -13.10
N PRO A 50 -31.66 5.23 -13.61
CA PRO A 50 -32.07 5.62 -14.97
C PRO A 50 -31.89 7.11 -15.27
N PHE A 51 -32.18 7.97 -14.28
CA PHE A 51 -31.94 9.41 -14.41
C PHE A 51 -30.47 9.73 -14.69
N CYS A 52 -29.57 9.26 -13.81
CA CYS A 52 -28.15 9.53 -13.92
C CYS A 52 -27.52 8.86 -15.15
N GLU A 53 -28.00 7.68 -15.54
CA GLU A 53 -27.60 7.03 -16.79
C GLU A 53 -27.95 7.91 -18.00
N THR A 54 -29.15 8.49 -18.01
CA THR A 54 -29.60 9.40 -19.06
C THR A 54 -28.73 10.67 -19.09
N MET A 55 -28.44 11.26 -17.92
CA MET A 55 -27.60 12.46 -17.81
C MET A 55 -26.15 12.20 -18.25
N ARG A 56 -25.58 11.05 -17.91
CA ARG A 56 -24.22 10.68 -18.30
C ARG A 56 -24.09 10.31 -19.78
N LYS A 57 -25.19 9.94 -20.46
CA LYS A 57 -25.22 9.69 -21.92
C LYS A 57 -25.47 10.95 -22.74
N ASN A 58 -26.11 11.97 -22.17
CA ASN A 58 -26.40 13.21 -22.88
C ASN A 58 -25.13 14.08 -23.02
N PRO A 59 -24.73 14.47 -24.25
CA PRO A 59 -23.50 15.25 -24.51
C PRO A 59 -23.39 16.56 -23.72
N ASP A 60 -24.51 17.21 -23.42
CA ASP A 60 -24.55 18.50 -22.73
C ASP A 60 -24.29 18.35 -21.22
N THR A 61 -24.76 17.25 -20.61
CA THR A 61 -24.64 17.01 -19.16
C THR A 61 -23.51 16.05 -18.79
N ALA A 62 -23.09 15.16 -19.68
CA ALA A 62 -22.05 14.17 -19.40
C ALA A 62 -20.76 14.83 -18.88
N LYS A 63 -20.33 15.92 -19.51
CA LYS A 63 -19.15 16.68 -19.08
C LYS A 63 -19.32 17.38 -17.75
N LEU A 64 -20.54 17.69 -17.34
CA LEU A 64 -20.81 18.25 -16.02
C LEU A 64 -20.72 17.15 -14.96
N CYS A 65 -21.22 15.94 -15.24
CA CYS A 65 -21.06 14.79 -14.37
C CYS A 65 -19.57 14.48 -14.13
N GLU A 66 -18.77 14.38 -15.19
CA GLU A 66 -17.32 14.14 -15.09
C GLU A 66 -16.60 15.23 -14.28
N LYS A 67 -17.00 16.50 -14.45
CA LYS A 67 -16.41 17.61 -13.67
C LYS A 67 -16.79 17.54 -12.19
N CYS A 68 -18.02 17.15 -11.86
CA CYS A 68 -18.42 16.89 -10.48
C CYS A 68 -17.56 15.76 -9.88
N ASP A 69 -17.44 14.63 -10.58
CA ASP A 69 -16.66 13.48 -10.15
C ASP A 69 -15.19 13.87 -9.91
N ALA A 70 -14.59 14.63 -10.84
CA ALA A 70 -13.22 15.12 -10.73
C ALA A 70 -13.02 16.04 -9.52
N ARG A 71 -13.94 17.00 -9.31
CA ARG A 71 -13.85 17.95 -8.19
C ARG A 71 -14.06 17.25 -6.84
N GLY A 72 -15.07 16.36 -6.75
CA GLY A 72 -15.30 15.55 -5.57
C GLY A 72 -14.07 14.72 -5.20
N GLY A 73 -13.43 14.09 -6.20
CA GLY A 73 -12.18 13.36 -6.02
C GLY A 73 -11.04 14.22 -5.47
N LEU A 74 -10.85 15.43 -5.98
CA LEU A 74 -9.83 16.36 -5.48
C LEU A 74 -10.11 16.82 -4.04
N GLU A 75 -11.38 17.09 -3.70
CA GLU A 75 -11.75 17.43 -2.33
C GLU A 75 -11.50 16.27 -1.35
N ALA A 76 -11.79 15.04 -1.79
CA ALA A 76 -11.51 13.85 -1.00
C ALA A 76 -10.00 13.65 -0.75
N VAL A 77 -9.15 13.96 -1.74
CA VAL A 77 -7.69 13.99 -1.56
C VAL A 77 -7.28 15.10 -0.59
N ARG A 78 -7.85 16.30 -0.73
CA ARG A 78 -7.53 17.46 0.11
C ARG A 78 -7.83 17.20 1.58
N THR A 79 -8.92 16.51 1.88
CA THR A 79 -9.32 16.15 3.24
C THR A 79 -8.75 14.81 3.71
N ASN A 80 -8.18 14.02 2.80
CA ASN A 80 -7.72 12.65 3.03
C ASN A 80 -8.81 11.76 3.67
N ALA A 81 -10.04 11.91 3.19
CA ALA A 81 -11.24 11.25 3.70
C ALA A 81 -12.29 11.13 2.58
N PRO A 82 -13.32 10.28 2.74
CA PRO A 82 -14.48 10.33 1.84
C PRO A 82 -15.06 11.74 1.80
N TYR A 83 -15.42 12.20 0.62
CA TYR A 83 -16.05 13.50 0.45
C TYR A 83 -17.48 13.32 -0.06
N ILE A 84 -18.46 13.66 0.78
CA ILE A 84 -19.89 13.59 0.49
C ILE A 84 -20.35 14.96 0.01
N TYR A 85 -20.99 15.02 -1.16
CA TYR A 85 -21.33 16.28 -1.81
C TYR A 85 -22.62 16.19 -2.63
N LEU A 86 -23.08 17.34 -3.11
CA LEU A 86 -24.20 17.43 -4.03
C LEU A 86 -23.68 17.67 -5.44
N CYS A 87 -24.09 16.82 -6.39
CA CYS A 87 -23.74 17.02 -7.79
C CYS A 87 -24.51 18.21 -8.38
N HIS A 88 -24.29 18.49 -9.66
CA HIS A 88 -24.95 19.61 -10.35
C HIS A 88 -26.48 19.46 -10.48
N TRP A 89 -27.03 18.29 -10.16
CA TRP A 89 -28.47 18.00 -10.09
C TRP A 89 -29.01 17.94 -8.65
N ASN A 90 -28.23 18.35 -7.66
CA ASN A 90 -28.63 18.27 -6.24
C ASN A 90 -28.88 16.83 -5.75
N ILE A 91 -28.21 15.86 -6.38
CA ILE A 91 -28.19 14.45 -5.98
C ILE A 91 -26.92 14.21 -5.18
N VAL A 92 -27.00 13.41 -4.12
CA VAL A 92 -25.82 13.08 -3.31
C VAL A 92 -24.91 12.14 -4.07
N ASP A 93 -23.62 12.47 -4.01
CA ASP A 93 -22.54 11.64 -4.50
C ASP A 93 -21.36 11.70 -3.53
N ILE A 94 -20.52 10.67 -3.58
CA ILE A 94 -19.44 10.43 -2.63
C ILE A 94 -18.19 10.11 -3.43
N ALA A 95 -17.10 10.82 -3.14
CA ALA A 95 -15.80 10.51 -3.70
C ALA A 95 -14.92 9.81 -2.66
N ILE A 96 -14.41 8.64 -3.01
CA ILE A 96 -13.41 7.88 -2.26
C ILE A 96 -12.09 7.95 -3.05
N PRO A 97 -11.04 8.62 -2.53
CA PRO A 97 -9.84 8.88 -3.30
C PRO A 97 -9.00 7.60 -3.41
N ILE A 98 -8.47 7.32 -4.61
CA ILE A 98 -7.49 6.27 -4.84
C ILE A 98 -6.12 6.95 -4.98
N ILE A 99 -5.22 6.65 -4.05
CA ILE A 99 -3.88 7.22 -3.98
C ILE A 99 -2.86 6.08 -4.02
N ILE A 100 -1.91 6.17 -4.93
CA ILE A 100 -0.84 5.17 -5.11
C ILE A 100 0.49 5.90 -5.08
N ASP A 101 1.43 5.49 -4.23
CA ASP A 101 2.74 6.15 -4.06
C ASP A 101 2.61 7.67 -3.90
N ASP A 102 1.70 8.10 -3.01
CA ASP A 102 1.36 9.51 -2.75
C ASP A 102 0.83 10.30 -3.97
N LYS A 103 0.44 9.60 -5.05
CA LYS A 103 -0.15 10.22 -6.25
C LYS A 103 -1.63 9.87 -6.35
N TYR A 104 -2.44 10.91 -6.53
CA TYR A 104 -3.85 10.76 -6.86
C TYR A 104 -4.00 10.20 -8.28
N VAL A 105 -4.64 9.04 -8.40
CA VAL A 105 -4.85 8.38 -9.70
C VAL A 105 -6.30 8.44 -10.19
N GLY A 106 -7.25 8.58 -9.27
CA GLY A 106 -8.68 8.53 -9.54
C GLY A 106 -9.48 8.32 -8.27
N ALA A 107 -10.77 8.10 -8.41
CA ALA A 107 -11.68 7.91 -7.27
C ALA A 107 -12.69 6.81 -7.55
N ILE A 108 -13.17 6.18 -6.48
CA ILE A 108 -14.43 5.44 -6.52
C ILE A 108 -15.53 6.45 -6.20
N MET A 109 -16.46 6.61 -7.14
CA MET A 109 -17.67 7.40 -6.95
C MET A 109 -18.77 6.47 -6.44
N ALA A 110 -19.51 6.91 -5.43
CA ALA A 110 -20.63 6.18 -4.88
C ALA A 110 -21.77 7.15 -4.55
N GLY A 111 -22.98 6.92 -5.05
CA GLY A 111 -24.04 7.88 -4.83
C GLY A 111 -25.31 7.57 -5.60
N GLU A 112 -25.82 8.60 -6.26
CA GLU A 112 -27.10 8.59 -6.98
C GLU A 112 -28.28 8.35 -6.05
N VAL A 113 -28.29 9.08 -4.93
CA VAL A 113 -29.32 9.03 -3.90
C VAL A 113 -29.71 10.44 -3.44
N LYS A 114 -30.90 10.56 -2.85
CA LYS A 114 -31.35 11.77 -2.14
C LYS A 114 -31.21 11.57 -0.63
N ILE A 115 -31.16 12.68 0.12
CA ILE A 115 -31.24 12.64 1.59
C ILE A 115 -32.70 12.74 2.01
N GLU A 116 -33.07 12.02 3.06
CA GLU A 116 -34.42 12.07 3.64
C GLU A 116 -34.79 13.48 4.14
N ASP A 117 -36.03 13.90 3.84
CA ASP A 117 -36.54 15.19 4.26
C ASP A 117 -36.55 15.30 5.80
N GLY A 118 -35.92 16.35 6.33
CA GLY A 118 -35.82 16.58 7.77
C GLY A 118 -34.68 15.82 8.46
N ASP A 119 -33.87 15.06 7.73
CA ASP A 119 -32.70 14.40 8.28
C ASP A 119 -31.60 15.41 8.69
N LYS A 120 -30.89 15.10 9.77
CA LYS A 120 -29.84 15.96 10.30
C LYS A 120 -28.51 15.63 9.64
N HIS A 121 -28.08 16.51 8.74
CA HIS A 121 -26.80 16.37 8.04
C HIS A 121 -26.03 17.71 8.01
N PRO A 122 -24.69 17.68 7.88
CA PRO A 122 -23.92 18.89 7.64
C PRO A 122 -24.33 19.52 6.30
N GLN A 123 -24.10 20.83 6.15
CA GLN A 123 -24.31 21.48 4.86
C GLN A 123 -23.37 20.87 3.82
N LEU A 124 -23.95 20.23 2.79
CA LEU A 124 -23.20 19.63 1.71
C LEU A 124 -22.90 20.68 0.63
N GLU A 125 -21.65 20.68 0.14
CA GLU A 125 -21.24 21.54 -0.96
C GLU A 125 -21.86 21.06 -2.27
N GLN A 126 -22.40 21.98 -3.06
CA GLN A 126 -22.80 21.71 -4.44
C GLN A 126 -21.61 21.94 -5.38
N MET A 127 -21.12 20.87 -6.02
CA MET A 127 -19.85 20.90 -6.77
C MET A 127 -19.86 21.86 -7.95
N LEU A 128 -21.00 21.95 -8.62
CA LEU A 128 -21.19 22.86 -9.74
C LEU A 128 -22.61 23.39 -9.66
N THR A 129 -22.76 24.70 -9.81
CA THR A 129 -24.04 25.32 -10.08
C THR A 129 -24.23 25.36 -11.59
N VAL A 130 -25.36 24.83 -12.08
CA VAL A 130 -25.67 24.89 -13.50
C VAL A 130 -26.02 26.33 -13.86
N PRO A 131 -25.43 26.95 -14.90
CA PRO A 131 -25.86 28.27 -15.37
C PRO A 131 -27.32 28.22 -15.82
N SER A 132 -28.13 29.07 -15.19
CA SER A 132 -29.58 28.94 -15.11
C SER A 132 -30.35 29.39 -16.35
N LYS A 133 -31.50 28.71 -16.54
CA LYS A 133 -32.71 29.02 -17.33
C LYS A 133 -32.95 28.27 -18.64
N GLY A 134 -31.97 28.02 -19.51
CA GLY A 134 -32.27 27.42 -20.82
C GLY A 134 -32.43 25.89 -20.81
N PHE A 135 -31.50 25.21 -20.15
CA PHE A 135 -31.36 23.75 -20.22
C PHE A 135 -32.21 23.04 -19.15
N GLU A 136 -32.15 23.50 -17.89
CA GLU A 136 -33.02 22.99 -16.82
C GLU A 136 -34.49 23.15 -17.16
N GLN A 137 -34.90 24.27 -17.77
CA GLN A 137 -36.30 24.50 -18.11
C GLN A 137 -36.78 23.58 -19.25
N LYS A 138 -35.92 23.25 -20.23
CA LYS A 138 -36.23 22.26 -21.26
C LYS A 138 -36.32 20.84 -20.70
N LEU A 139 -35.47 20.49 -19.73
CA LEU A 139 -35.45 19.16 -19.13
C LEU A 139 -36.56 18.97 -18.09
N ASN A 140 -36.85 19.99 -17.28
CA ASN A 140 -37.95 20.01 -16.31
C ASN A 140 -39.32 19.97 -16.99
N ASN A 141 -39.41 20.45 -18.23
CA ASN A 141 -40.63 20.34 -19.05
C ASN A 141 -40.82 18.92 -19.64
N ASN A 142 -39.89 18.00 -19.43
CA ASN A 142 -40.02 16.61 -19.85
C ASN A 142 -40.51 15.76 -18.66
N GLU A 143 -41.80 15.38 -18.70
CA GLU A 143 -42.42 14.54 -17.68
C GLU A 143 -41.74 13.19 -17.45
N GLU A 144 -41.07 12.64 -18.46
CA GLU A 144 -40.33 11.39 -18.33
C GLU A 144 -39.07 11.60 -17.49
N ILE A 145 -38.29 12.64 -17.77
CA ILE A 145 -37.07 12.95 -16.99
C ILE A 145 -37.41 13.27 -15.54
N GLN A 146 -38.50 14.01 -15.31
CA GLN A 146 -38.97 14.28 -13.95
C GLN A 146 -39.33 12.98 -13.21
N ARG A 147 -40.07 12.07 -13.86
CA ARG A 147 -40.37 10.74 -13.29
C ARG A 147 -39.11 9.94 -12.96
N LEU A 148 -38.10 9.99 -13.82
CA LEU A 148 -36.82 9.33 -13.55
C LEU A 148 -36.09 9.97 -12.36
N TYR A 149 -36.09 11.30 -12.26
CA TYR A 149 -35.49 12.01 -11.14
C TYR A 149 -36.21 11.68 -9.81
N ASP A 150 -37.53 11.60 -9.83
CA ASP A 150 -38.34 11.29 -8.65
C ASP A 150 -38.18 9.83 -8.20
N SER A 151 -37.79 8.94 -9.11
CA SER A 151 -37.49 7.53 -8.80
C SER A 151 -36.15 7.29 -8.11
N ILE A 152 -35.31 8.32 -7.96
CA ILE A 152 -34.02 8.22 -7.27
C ILE A 152 -34.27 7.87 -5.79
N PRO A 153 -33.63 6.82 -5.25
CA PRO A 153 -33.86 6.38 -3.89
C PRO A 153 -33.35 7.41 -2.87
N THR A 154 -34.01 7.41 -1.72
CA THR A 154 -33.66 8.26 -0.59
C THR A 154 -33.02 7.42 0.51
N LEU A 155 -31.97 7.95 1.13
CA LEU A 155 -31.29 7.34 2.28
C LEU A 155 -31.07 8.38 3.38
N SER A 156 -30.95 7.92 4.61
CA SER A 156 -30.46 8.78 5.69
C SER A 156 -28.99 9.14 5.48
N TYR A 157 -28.58 10.31 5.93
CA TYR A 157 -27.20 10.75 5.95
C TYR A 157 -26.30 9.79 6.75
N THR A 158 -26.85 9.16 7.78
CA THR A 158 -26.13 8.13 8.55
C THR A 158 -25.79 6.94 7.65
N GLU A 159 -26.75 6.40 6.89
CA GLU A 159 -26.49 5.30 5.94
C GLU A 159 -25.46 5.71 4.87
N ILE A 160 -25.58 6.91 4.32
CA ILE A 160 -24.66 7.46 3.32
C ILE A 160 -23.24 7.55 3.90
N ASN A 161 -23.10 8.10 5.11
CA ASN A 161 -21.80 8.26 5.76
C ASN A 161 -21.16 6.92 6.12
N GLU A 162 -21.93 5.96 6.66
CA GLU A 162 -21.40 4.63 6.97
C GLU A 162 -20.96 3.89 5.71
N ALA A 163 -21.73 3.98 4.62
CA ALA A 163 -21.33 3.43 3.33
C ALA A 163 -20.03 4.09 2.80
N ALA A 164 -19.91 5.41 2.90
CA ALA A 164 -18.71 6.16 2.51
C ALA A 164 -17.47 5.68 3.28
N GLN A 165 -17.57 5.56 4.60
CA GLN A 165 -16.47 5.13 5.47
C GLN A 165 -16.08 3.67 5.21
N MET A 166 -17.07 2.80 5.00
CA MET A 166 -16.83 1.40 4.64
C MET A 166 -16.07 1.29 3.31
N LEU A 167 -16.55 1.97 2.26
CA LEU A 167 -15.92 1.96 0.94
C LEU A 167 -14.49 2.49 0.98
N TYR A 168 -14.23 3.52 1.79
CA TYR A 168 -12.88 4.07 1.97
C TYR A 168 -11.91 3.11 2.66
N ARG A 169 -12.34 2.47 3.76
CA ARG A 169 -11.52 1.44 4.42
C ARG A 169 -11.21 0.29 3.46
N LEU A 170 -12.21 -0.16 2.72
CA LEU A 170 -12.06 -1.23 1.75
C LEU A 170 -11.11 -0.84 0.61
N CYS A 171 -11.26 0.38 0.08
CA CYS A 171 -10.37 0.90 -0.96
C CYS A 171 -8.93 0.95 -0.49
N ASN A 172 -8.69 1.53 0.70
CA ASN A 172 -7.34 1.64 1.25
C ASN A 172 -6.71 0.26 1.47
N TYR A 173 -7.47 -0.69 2.00
CA TYR A 173 -7.02 -2.08 2.16
C TYR A 173 -6.63 -2.72 0.83
N ILE A 174 -7.48 -2.61 -0.20
CA ILE A 174 -7.20 -3.19 -1.52
C ILE A 174 -5.96 -2.56 -2.17
N VAL A 175 -5.82 -1.24 -2.08
CA VAL A 175 -4.65 -0.53 -2.62
C VAL A 175 -3.38 -0.96 -1.89
N GLU A 176 -3.41 -1.03 -0.56
CA GLU A 176 -2.27 -1.46 0.24
C GLU A 176 -1.85 -2.90 -0.10
N GLU A 177 -2.80 -3.83 -0.18
CA GLU A 177 -2.54 -5.23 -0.56
C GLU A 177 -1.98 -5.35 -1.99
N ALA A 178 -2.52 -4.59 -2.93
CA ALA A 178 -2.03 -4.59 -4.30
C ALA A 178 -0.61 -4.01 -4.42
N MET A 179 -0.29 -2.95 -3.68
CA MET A 179 1.06 -2.39 -3.61
C MET A 179 2.04 -3.39 -2.98
N ASN A 180 1.64 -4.06 -1.90
CA ASN A 180 2.44 -5.11 -1.27
C ASN A 180 2.73 -6.26 -2.25
N LYS A 181 1.71 -6.72 -3.00
CA LYS A 181 1.88 -7.74 -4.04
C LYS A 181 2.82 -7.30 -5.17
N ASN A 182 2.67 -6.07 -5.67
CA ASN A 182 3.53 -5.56 -6.74
C ASN A 182 4.98 -5.40 -6.28
N LEU A 183 5.22 -4.95 -5.05
CA LEU A 183 6.55 -4.92 -4.46
C LEU A 183 7.19 -6.32 -4.42
N ILE A 184 6.41 -7.34 -4.06
CA ILE A 184 6.87 -8.74 -4.06
C ILE A 184 7.23 -9.18 -5.49
N LEU A 185 6.39 -8.92 -6.49
CA LEU A 185 6.68 -9.29 -7.88
C LEU A 185 7.93 -8.59 -8.42
N GLU A 186 8.10 -7.29 -8.16
CA GLU A 186 9.32 -6.56 -8.54
C GLU A 186 10.58 -7.16 -7.87
N VAL A 187 10.44 -7.63 -6.63
CA VAL A 187 11.51 -8.33 -5.91
C VAL A 187 11.84 -9.66 -6.59
N TYR A 188 10.85 -10.47 -6.93
CA TYR A 188 11.04 -11.73 -7.64
C TYR A 188 11.69 -11.53 -9.01
N GLU A 189 11.23 -10.57 -9.82
CA GLU A 189 11.83 -10.27 -11.13
C GLU A 189 13.30 -9.87 -11.02
N LYS A 190 13.67 -9.11 -9.97
CA LYS A 190 15.06 -8.72 -9.71
C LYS A 190 15.91 -9.89 -9.18
N MET A 191 15.29 -10.94 -8.63
CA MET A 191 15.94 -12.17 -8.18
C MET A 191 15.97 -13.27 -9.26
N ALA A 192 15.10 -13.20 -10.27
CA ALA A 192 15.00 -14.15 -11.38
C ALA A 192 16.29 -14.35 -12.21
N PRO A 193 17.30 -13.44 -12.24
CA PRO A 193 18.59 -13.78 -12.83
C PRO A 193 19.35 -14.88 -12.07
N VAL A 194 18.84 -15.37 -10.92
CA VAL A 194 19.58 -16.27 -10.01
C VAL A 194 18.96 -17.68 -9.89
N LYS A 195 17.74 -17.96 -10.39
CA LYS A 195 17.18 -19.33 -10.38
C LYS A 195 16.26 -19.61 -11.57
N GLU A 196 16.59 -20.66 -12.32
CA GLU A 196 15.65 -21.36 -13.20
C GLU A 196 14.59 -22.09 -12.35
N ASP A 197 13.37 -22.18 -12.90
CA ASP A 197 12.21 -22.96 -12.47
C ASP A 197 11.59 -22.66 -11.10
N VAL A 198 10.70 -21.66 -11.05
CA VAL A 198 9.59 -21.63 -10.08
C VAL A 198 8.31 -21.22 -10.80
N SER A 199 7.28 -22.06 -10.73
CA SER A 199 5.99 -21.79 -11.38
C SER A 199 5.17 -20.75 -10.61
N THR A 200 4.45 -19.90 -11.34
CA THR A 200 3.64 -18.81 -10.79
C THR A 200 2.41 -19.27 -9.99
N GLU A 201 2.06 -20.56 -10.08
CA GLU A 201 0.84 -21.14 -9.48
C GLU A 201 1.04 -21.54 -8.02
N ASP A 202 2.24 -21.97 -7.63
CA ASP A 202 2.58 -22.32 -6.24
C ASP A 202 2.56 -21.11 -5.29
N ILE A 203 2.63 -19.90 -5.85
CA ILE A 203 2.65 -18.65 -5.10
C ILE A 203 1.22 -18.30 -4.61
N SER A 204 0.15 -18.83 -5.21
CA SER A 204 -1.21 -18.31 -4.98
C SER A 204 -1.87 -18.72 -3.64
N TYR A 205 -1.37 -19.73 -2.93
CA TYR A 205 -2.19 -20.44 -1.91
C TYR A 205 -1.84 -20.14 -0.43
N GLY A 206 -0.81 -19.32 -0.15
CA GLY A 206 -0.27 -19.17 1.21
C GLY A 206 -0.04 -17.73 1.68
N TYR A 207 -1.06 -16.88 1.66
CA TYR A 207 -0.93 -15.48 2.08
C TYR A 207 -1.55 -15.22 3.45
N SER A 208 -0.70 -15.01 4.47
CA SER A 208 -1.06 -14.36 5.74
C SER A 208 -0.17 -13.12 5.92
N LEU A 209 -0.73 -12.05 6.49
CA LEU A 209 -0.14 -10.72 6.67
C LEU A 209 1.25 -10.72 7.35
N ASP A 210 1.54 -11.73 8.16
CA ASP A 210 2.86 -11.91 8.81
C ASP A 210 4.01 -12.13 7.81
N ASN A 211 3.72 -12.57 6.58
CA ASN A 211 4.73 -12.86 5.58
C ASN A 211 5.26 -11.59 4.86
N ILE A 212 4.53 -10.48 4.83
CA ILE A 212 4.99 -9.24 4.16
C ILE A 212 6.15 -8.59 4.93
N GLN A 213 6.08 -8.64 6.27
CA GLN A 213 7.13 -8.13 7.15
C GLN A 213 8.36 -9.04 7.14
N ASN A 214 8.13 -10.36 7.12
CA ASN A 214 9.19 -11.35 6.96
C ASN A 214 9.86 -11.27 5.59
N ILE A 215 9.13 -11.00 4.50
CA ILE A 215 9.71 -10.82 3.16
C ILE A 215 10.48 -9.50 3.04
N LYS A 216 9.98 -8.37 3.57
CA LYS A 216 10.77 -7.11 3.64
C LYS A 216 12.09 -7.29 4.37
N LYS A 217 12.10 -8.20 5.35
CA LYS A 217 13.25 -8.49 6.18
C LYS A 217 14.18 -9.55 5.60
N GLU A 218 13.65 -10.59 5.00
CA GLU A 218 14.36 -11.52 4.13
C GLU A 218 14.98 -10.78 2.95
N LEU A 219 14.35 -9.74 2.42
CA LEU A 219 14.90 -8.85 1.39
C LEU A 219 16.05 -8.01 1.93
N ALA A 220 15.95 -7.47 3.14
CA ALA A 220 17.08 -6.80 3.80
C ALA A 220 18.27 -7.78 4.00
N ASN A 221 17.98 -9.02 4.38
CA ASN A 221 18.97 -10.07 4.56
C ASN A 221 19.54 -10.59 3.22
N THR A 222 18.71 -10.69 2.17
CA THR A 222 19.05 -11.23 0.85
C THR A 222 19.71 -10.19 -0.04
N VAL A 223 19.35 -8.90 0.03
CA VAL A 223 20.14 -7.81 -0.55
C VAL A 223 21.50 -7.77 0.12
N THR A 224 21.57 -7.97 1.43
CA THR A 224 22.87 -8.10 2.10
C THR A 224 23.63 -9.34 1.64
N ASN A 225 22.97 -10.48 1.44
CA ASN A 225 23.62 -11.71 0.97
C ASN A 225 23.92 -11.71 -0.54
N ALA A 226 23.22 -10.94 -1.38
CA ALA A 226 23.43 -10.85 -2.83
C ALA A 226 24.47 -9.80 -3.21
N TYR A 227 24.69 -8.78 -2.37
CA TYR A 227 25.85 -7.89 -2.50
C TYR A 227 27.14 -8.47 -1.89
N VAL A 228 27.03 -9.56 -1.12
CA VAL A 228 28.15 -10.18 -0.38
C VAL A 228 28.49 -11.59 -0.87
N LYS A 229 27.55 -12.35 -1.46
CA LYS A 229 27.83 -13.63 -2.14
C LYS A 229 28.05 -13.42 -3.63
N THR A 230 29.29 -13.10 -3.98
CA THR A 230 29.87 -13.71 -5.16
C THR A 230 31.16 -14.40 -4.73
N SER A 231 31.12 -15.74 -4.76
CA SER A 231 32.24 -16.69 -4.77
C SER A 231 32.65 -17.37 -3.45
N ILE A 232 32.84 -18.68 -3.61
CA ILE A 232 33.11 -19.74 -2.64
C ILE A 232 34.60 -19.75 -2.22
N ASN A 233 35.26 -18.61 -2.01
CA ASN A 233 36.63 -18.58 -1.47
C ASN A 233 36.93 -17.24 -0.76
N ASP A 234 36.82 -17.24 0.57
CA ASP A 234 37.47 -16.41 1.62
C ASP A 234 37.84 -14.93 1.42
N HIS A 235 37.35 -14.22 0.40
CA HIS A 235 37.39 -12.76 0.34
C HIS A 235 36.05 -12.19 -0.12
N LEU A 236 35.32 -11.59 0.83
CA LEU A 236 34.11 -10.81 0.55
C LEU A 236 34.50 -9.62 -0.32
N VAL A 237 33.79 -9.32 -1.41
CA VAL A 237 34.10 -8.17 -2.27
C VAL A 237 32.92 -7.20 -2.29
N CYS A 238 33.05 -6.09 -1.57
CA CYS A 238 32.17 -4.93 -1.65
C CYS A 238 32.44 -4.17 -2.96
N LYS A 239 31.40 -3.72 -3.68
CA LYS A 239 31.58 -2.91 -4.90
C LYS A 239 32.30 -1.61 -4.60
N ASN A 240 32.07 -1.03 -3.41
CA ASN A 240 32.83 0.11 -2.92
C ASN A 240 34.05 -0.34 -2.11
N LYS A 241 35.23 -0.34 -2.76
CA LYS A 241 36.51 -0.73 -2.14
C LYS A 241 36.86 0.04 -0.86
N VAL A 242 36.32 1.24 -0.67
CA VAL A 242 36.55 2.03 0.55
C VAL A 242 35.90 1.39 1.77
N LEU A 243 34.77 0.68 1.60
CA LEU A 243 34.04 0.04 2.70
C LEU A 243 34.53 -1.38 3.01
N GLN A 244 35.37 -1.96 2.15
CA GLN A 244 35.85 -3.33 2.29
C GLN A 244 36.43 -3.63 3.69
N PRO A 245 37.30 -2.78 4.27
CA PRO A 245 37.86 -3.06 5.60
C PRO A 245 36.81 -3.15 6.70
N ALA A 246 35.72 -2.36 6.61
CA ALA A 246 34.63 -2.42 7.56
C ALA A 246 33.84 -3.73 7.42
N PHE A 247 33.53 -4.18 6.20
CA PHE A 247 32.84 -5.45 6.00
C PHE A 247 33.67 -6.63 6.51
N ASP A 248 34.95 -6.71 6.14
CA ASP A 248 35.85 -7.78 6.60
C ASP A 248 35.90 -7.84 8.13
N TYR A 249 35.96 -6.68 8.77
CA TYR A 249 35.97 -6.58 10.23
C TYR A 249 34.66 -7.10 10.85
N ILE A 250 33.50 -6.69 10.32
CA ILE A 250 32.19 -7.07 10.86
C ILE A 250 32.00 -8.58 10.87
N TYR A 251 32.39 -9.27 9.78
CA TYR A 251 32.21 -10.71 9.66
C TYR A 251 33.21 -11.52 10.49
N LYS A 252 34.42 -10.99 10.72
CA LYS A 252 35.46 -11.63 11.53
C LYS A 252 35.26 -11.43 13.04
N HIS A 253 34.65 -10.32 13.46
CA HIS A 253 34.54 -9.92 14.87
C HIS A 253 33.10 -9.92 15.39
N LYS A 254 32.37 -11.04 15.23
CA LYS A 254 30.95 -11.18 15.58
C LYS A 254 30.61 -10.92 17.06
N ARG A 255 31.53 -11.30 17.96
CA ARG A 255 31.41 -11.16 19.42
C ARG A 255 31.59 -9.74 19.92
N GLU A 256 32.14 -8.84 19.11
CA GLU A 256 32.49 -7.50 19.57
C GLU A 256 31.31 -6.51 19.46
N LYS A 257 31.38 -5.45 20.29
CA LYS A 257 30.54 -4.26 20.11
C LYS A 257 31.10 -3.42 18.96
N ILE A 258 30.45 -3.52 17.81
CA ILE A 258 30.87 -2.81 16.59
C ILE A 258 30.25 -1.41 16.58
N SER A 259 31.10 -0.37 16.51
CA SER A 259 30.66 1.03 16.41
C SER A 259 30.93 1.60 15.02
N GLN A 260 30.09 2.56 14.61
CA GLN A 260 30.25 3.22 13.32
C GLN A 260 31.57 4.00 13.22
N GLN A 261 32.00 4.62 14.32
CA GLN A 261 33.28 5.34 14.40
C GLN A 261 34.44 4.39 14.09
N LYS A 262 34.49 3.22 14.75
CA LYS A 262 35.54 2.22 14.54
C LYS A 262 35.59 1.76 13.08
N MET A 263 34.43 1.60 12.43
CA MET A 263 34.39 1.18 11.02
C MET A 263 34.84 2.29 10.07
N ALA A 264 34.53 3.55 10.37
CA ALA A 264 35.00 4.69 9.62
C ALA A 264 36.53 4.84 9.73
N ASP A 265 37.07 4.64 10.93
CA ASP A 265 38.52 4.69 11.21
C ASP A 265 39.27 3.59 10.44
N LEU A 266 38.74 2.37 10.40
CA LEU A 266 39.28 1.25 9.61
C LEU A 266 39.26 1.51 8.10
N CYS A 267 38.31 2.32 7.63
CA CYS A 267 38.20 2.72 6.23
C CYS A 267 38.99 4.01 5.93
N HIS A 268 39.70 4.58 6.92
CA HIS A 268 40.43 5.85 6.84
C HIS A 268 39.57 7.03 6.33
N ILE A 269 38.31 7.11 6.79
CA ILE A 269 37.37 8.17 6.40
C ILE A 269 36.63 8.74 7.61
N SER A 270 36.04 9.93 7.43
CA SER A 270 35.18 10.51 8.46
C SER A 270 33.90 9.71 8.65
N THR A 271 33.38 9.67 9.88
CA THR A 271 32.15 8.97 10.26
C THR A 271 30.92 9.42 9.47
N GLY A 272 30.87 10.71 9.11
CA GLY A 272 29.82 11.27 8.27
C GLY A 272 29.93 10.81 6.81
N TYR A 273 31.14 10.74 6.26
CA TYR A 273 31.35 10.19 4.92
C TYR A 273 31.03 8.69 4.88
N PHE A 274 31.50 7.94 5.88
CA PHE A 274 31.18 6.53 6.08
C PHE A 274 29.67 6.30 6.07
N SER A 275 28.90 7.04 6.87
CA SER A 275 27.44 6.88 6.92
C SER A 275 26.79 7.06 5.55
N ARG A 276 27.20 8.10 4.81
CA ARG A 276 26.61 8.42 3.50
C ARG A 276 26.91 7.33 2.48
N ILE A 277 28.17 6.91 2.38
CA ILE A 277 28.55 5.88 1.41
C ILE A 277 28.04 4.50 1.82
N PHE A 278 27.98 4.19 3.12
CA PHE A 278 27.46 2.93 3.64
C PHE A 278 25.97 2.79 3.35
N THR A 279 25.17 3.84 3.59
CA THR A 279 23.74 3.81 3.27
C THR A 279 23.48 3.81 1.77
N LYS A 280 24.31 4.52 0.99
CA LYS A 280 24.24 4.44 -0.47
C LYS A 280 24.52 3.02 -1.00
N GLU A 281 25.47 2.32 -0.38
CA GLU A 281 25.90 0.98 -0.79
C GLU A 281 24.95 -0.13 -0.31
N THR A 282 24.51 -0.05 0.95
CA THR A 282 23.71 -1.11 1.60
C THR A 282 22.21 -0.85 1.61
N GLY A 283 21.77 0.36 1.23
CA GLY A 283 20.38 0.80 1.31
C GLY A 283 19.89 1.08 2.73
N MET A 284 20.73 0.95 3.77
CA MET A 284 20.32 1.11 5.16
C MET A 284 21.40 1.80 6.03
N ASN A 285 21.02 2.27 7.22
CA ASN A 285 21.99 2.81 8.15
C ASN A 285 22.82 1.70 8.81
N PHE A 286 24.02 2.06 9.27
CA PHE A 286 24.98 1.13 9.85
C PHE A 286 24.45 0.36 11.08
N SER A 287 23.76 1.05 12.00
CA SER A 287 23.24 0.43 13.22
C SER A 287 22.16 -0.62 12.94
N VAL A 288 21.30 -0.36 11.95
CA VAL A 288 20.29 -1.31 11.47
C VAL A 288 20.96 -2.51 10.80
N PHE A 289 21.98 -2.28 9.97
CA PHE A 289 22.74 -3.34 9.32
C PHE A 289 23.36 -4.31 10.34
N ILE A 290 24.06 -3.80 11.36
CA ILE A 290 24.68 -4.63 12.40
C ILE A 290 23.63 -5.41 13.18
N SER A 291 22.51 -4.77 13.50
CA SER A 291 21.43 -5.41 14.25
C SER A 291 20.83 -6.56 13.44
N LEU A 292 20.52 -6.37 12.15
CA LEU A 292 20.01 -7.42 11.27
C LEU A 292 20.99 -8.58 11.13
N LYS A 293 22.29 -8.30 10.94
CA LYS A 293 23.31 -9.36 10.82
C LYS A 293 23.48 -10.17 12.09
N LYS A 294 23.46 -9.51 13.25
CA LYS A 294 23.49 -10.23 14.54
C LYS A 294 22.23 -11.06 14.74
N ILE A 295 21.04 -10.60 14.32
CA ILE A 295 19.83 -11.43 14.35
C ILE A 295 19.96 -12.64 13.42
N GLU A 296 20.48 -12.48 12.20
CA GLU A 296 20.71 -13.60 11.28
C GLU A 296 21.66 -14.66 11.87
N TRP A 297 22.79 -14.25 12.45
CA TRP A 297 23.68 -15.19 13.15
C TRP A 297 23.02 -15.82 14.38
N SER A 298 22.17 -15.07 15.09
CA SER A 298 21.44 -15.60 16.23
C SER A 298 20.45 -16.70 15.86
N LYS A 299 19.83 -16.62 14.67
CA LYS A 299 18.96 -17.68 14.15
C LYS A 299 19.72 -18.98 13.96
N GLN A 300 20.89 -18.91 13.33
CA GLN A 300 21.76 -20.07 13.12
C GLN A 300 22.10 -20.72 14.47
N LEU A 301 22.48 -19.92 15.48
CA LEU A 301 22.75 -20.44 16.82
C LEU A 301 21.50 -21.02 17.52
N LEU A 302 20.32 -20.43 17.29
CA LEU A 302 19.07 -20.94 17.86
C LEU A 302 18.63 -22.27 17.25
N GLU A 303 18.93 -22.49 15.96
CA GLU A 303 18.59 -23.68 15.19
C GLU A 303 19.61 -24.81 15.41
N GLU A 304 20.90 -24.48 15.40
CA GLU A 304 22.00 -25.46 15.40
C GLU A 304 22.54 -25.80 16.81
N THR A 305 22.16 -25.04 17.85
CA THR A 305 22.72 -25.20 19.20
C THR A 305 21.71 -25.05 20.33
N ASP A 306 22.04 -25.64 21.49
CA ASP A 306 21.27 -25.53 22.73
C ASP A 306 21.70 -24.35 23.63
N LEU A 307 22.47 -23.40 23.09
CA LEU A 307 22.94 -22.24 23.86
C LEU A 307 21.75 -21.47 24.46
N SER A 308 21.86 -21.06 25.71
CA SER A 308 20.85 -20.22 26.33
C SER A 308 20.75 -18.85 25.64
N ILE A 309 19.62 -18.17 25.79
CA ILE A 309 19.42 -16.81 25.25
C ILE A 309 20.48 -15.83 25.77
N ALA A 310 20.93 -16.00 27.02
CA ALA A 310 22.01 -15.20 27.60
C ALA A 310 23.35 -15.48 26.89
N GLN A 311 23.70 -16.75 26.66
CA GLN A 311 24.92 -17.12 25.94
C GLN A 311 24.90 -16.63 24.50
N ILE A 312 23.78 -16.71 23.79
CA ILE A 312 23.65 -16.19 22.41
C ILE A 312 23.80 -14.67 22.38
N SER A 313 23.26 -13.97 23.38
CA SER A 313 23.44 -12.51 23.53
C SER A 313 24.93 -12.15 23.68
N ASP A 314 25.69 -12.90 24.47
CA ASP A 314 27.11 -12.65 24.70
C ASP A 314 27.97 -13.03 23.49
N GLU A 315 27.67 -14.16 22.84
CA GLU A 315 28.34 -14.65 21.63
C GLU A 315 28.21 -13.69 20.43
N LEU A 316 27.17 -12.88 20.43
CA LEU A 316 26.92 -11.90 19.38
C LEU A 316 27.19 -10.47 19.85
N GLY A 317 27.76 -10.28 21.04
CA GLY A 317 28.14 -8.96 21.56
C GLY A 317 26.96 -8.00 21.76
N PHE A 318 25.78 -8.52 22.12
CA PHE A 318 24.67 -7.70 22.64
C PHE A 318 24.92 -7.33 24.09
N ASN A 319 25.55 -8.23 24.87
CA ASN A 319 25.91 -8.07 26.30
C ASN A 319 24.73 -7.67 27.21
N ASP A 320 23.51 -7.84 26.72
CA ASP A 320 22.25 -7.57 27.41
C ASP A 320 21.19 -8.48 26.78
N PRO A 321 20.83 -9.59 27.46
CA PRO A 321 19.82 -10.53 26.96
C PRO A 321 18.45 -9.89 26.75
N GLY A 322 18.08 -8.87 27.54
CA GLY A 322 16.83 -8.14 27.39
C GLY A 322 16.82 -7.29 26.12
N TYR A 323 17.93 -6.59 25.84
CA TYR A 323 18.11 -5.85 24.60
C TYR A 323 18.14 -6.79 23.38
N TYR A 324 18.79 -7.95 23.49
CA TYR A 324 18.77 -8.98 22.45
C TYR A 324 17.34 -9.47 22.17
N ILE A 325 16.58 -9.89 23.19
CA ILE A 325 15.18 -10.35 23.02
C ILE A 325 14.32 -9.26 22.38
N LYS A 326 14.45 -8.00 22.84
CA LYS A 326 13.69 -6.88 22.29
C LYS A 326 14.04 -6.63 20.82
N THR A 327 15.32 -6.72 20.48
CA THR A 327 15.81 -6.54 19.11
C THR A 327 15.37 -7.69 18.22
N PHE A 328 15.51 -8.94 18.68
CA PHE A 328 15.06 -10.12 17.98
C PHE A 328 13.56 -10.07 17.73
N LYS A 329 12.74 -9.76 18.75
CA LYS A 329 11.28 -9.62 18.60
C LYS A 329 10.88 -8.46 17.68
N LYS A 330 11.59 -7.32 17.76
CA LYS A 330 11.36 -6.19 16.84
C LYS A 330 11.53 -6.60 15.39
N TYR A 331 12.48 -7.49 15.13
CA TYR A 331 12.80 -7.92 13.79
C TYR A 331 11.93 -9.13 13.40
N GLU A 332 11.87 -10.20 14.19
CA GLU A 332 11.25 -11.50 13.88
C GLU A 332 9.77 -11.60 14.28
N ASN A 333 9.21 -10.57 14.92
CA ASN A 333 7.86 -10.53 15.51
C ASN A 333 7.58 -11.56 16.62
N ILE A 334 8.41 -12.58 16.78
CA ILE A 334 8.39 -13.58 17.85
C ILE A 334 9.65 -13.52 18.73
N THR A 335 9.60 -14.12 19.91
CA THR A 335 10.77 -14.17 20.81
C THR A 335 11.75 -15.25 20.36
N PRO A 336 13.05 -15.15 20.70
CA PRO A 336 14.05 -16.18 20.40
C PRO A 336 13.65 -17.59 20.82
N ASN A 337 13.02 -17.73 22.00
CA ASN A 337 12.57 -19.03 22.52
C ASN A 337 11.42 -19.61 21.69
N VAL A 338 10.47 -18.77 21.25
CA VAL A 338 9.37 -19.22 20.38
C VAL A 338 9.93 -19.62 19.01
N TYR A 339 10.88 -18.86 18.49
CA TYR A 339 11.57 -19.18 17.24
C TYR A 339 12.29 -20.53 17.32
N ARG A 340 13.12 -20.75 18.35
CA ARG A 340 13.82 -22.02 18.58
C ARG A 340 12.85 -23.21 18.61
N LYS A 341 11.78 -23.11 19.39
CA LYS A 341 10.80 -24.18 19.53
C LYS A 341 10.17 -24.56 18.19
N TYR A 342 9.77 -23.57 17.40
CA TYR A 342 9.13 -23.78 16.10
C TYR A 342 10.03 -24.51 15.08
N TYR A 343 11.32 -24.18 15.07
CA TYR A 343 12.26 -24.73 14.08
C TYR A 343 12.96 -26.02 14.52
N GLN A 344 13.17 -26.22 15.83
CA GLN A 344 13.73 -27.48 16.36
C GLN A 344 12.69 -28.61 16.42
N GLU A 345 11.38 -28.32 16.54
CA GLU A 345 10.30 -29.34 16.48
C GLU A 345 10.00 -29.81 15.04
N LYS A 346 10.57 -29.15 14.02
CA LYS A 346 10.34 -29.43 12.59
C LYS A 346 11.48 -30.23 11.93
N MET A 347 12.58 -30.47 12.65
CA MET A 347 13.64 -31.40 12.29
C MET A 347 13.46 -32.70 13.07
#